data_AF-A0AB36EAX0-F1
#
_entry.id   AF-A0AB36EAX0-F1
#
_cell.length_a   1.000
_cell.length_b   1.000
_cell.length_c   1.000
_cell.angle_alpha   90.00
_cell.angle_beta   90.00
_cell.angle_gamma   90.00
#
_symmetry.space_group_name_H-M   'P 1'
#
loop_
_entity.id
_entity.type
_entity.pdbx_description
1 polymer ?
#
loop_
_entity_poly.entity_id
_entity_poly.type
_entity_poly.pdbx_seq_one_letter_code
_entity_poly.pdbx_strand_id
1 'polypeptide(L)'
;MKKITLALTILLSLGLSACSSQSQKDESAYKGQVIFTEFQGDDVKLTVRKNDCSYKQEGETEVIVHKYDSTLVTGACVKVSDNGQGVKNVSTWSPRNPI
;
A
#
# COMPACT_ATOMS: atom_id res chain seq x y z
N MET A 1 -26.33 46.26 -43.51
CA MET A 1 -27.70 45.93 -43.06
C MET A 1 -27.64 45.46 -41.61
N LYS A 2 -28.73 45.69 -40.89
CA LYS A 2 -28.93 45.60 -39.44
C LYS A 2 -29.27 44.17 -38.99
N LYS A 3 -28.82 43.83 -37.76
CA LYS A 3 -29.38 42.81 -36.82
C LYS A 3 -29.09 41.36 -37.24
N ILE A 4 -28.83 40.38 -36.37
CA ILE A 4 -29.56 40.01 -35.16
C ILE A 4 -28.60 39.31 -34.17
N THR A 5 -28.61 39.79 -32.94
CA THR A 5 -28.13 39.13 -31.72
C THR A 5 -28.92 37.84 -31.49
N LEU A 6 -28.26 36.71 -31.18
CA LEU A 6 -28.88 35.72 -30.31
C LEU A 6 -27.81 35.08 -29.42
N ALA A 7 -27.76 35.57 -28.19
CA ALA A 7 -27.05 34.95 -27.08
C ALA A 7 -27.78 33.65 -26.72
N LEU A 8 -27.07 32.52 -26.73
CA LEU A 8 -27.51 31.30 -26.07
C LEU A 8 -26.49 30.99 -24.98
N THR A 9 -26.72 31.61 -23.82
CA THR A 9 -26.16 31.24 -22.53
C THR A 9 -26.55 29.80 -22.22
N ILE A 10 -25.67 28.86 -22.54
CA ILE A 10 -25.81 27.48 -22.06
C ILE A 10 -25.43 27.51 -20.59
N LEU A 11 -26.45 27.25 -19.78
CA LEU A 11 -26.39 27.13 -18.34
C LEU A 11 -25.30 26.16 -17.90
N LEU A 12 -24.59 26.58 -16.86
CA LEU A 12 -24.08 25.79 -15.75
C LEU A 12 -24.34 24.27 -15.84
N SER A 13 -23.49 23.55 -16.56
CA SER A 13 -23.03 22.29 -16.02
C SER A 13 -21.84 22.64 -15.14
N LEU A 14 -22.10 22.84 -13.85
CA LEU A 14 -21.11 22.54 -12.82
C LEU A 14 -20.69 21.10 -13.10
N GLY A 15 -19.66 20.93 -13.92
CA GLY A 15 -18.85 19.75 -13.85
C GLY A 15 -18.34 19.74 -12.42
N LEU A 16 -19.04 19.03 -11.55
CA LEU A 16 -18.37 18.29 -10.50
C LEU A 16 -17.35 17.45 -11.28
N SER A 17 -16.17 18.01 -11.54
CA SER A 17 -14.96 17.23 -11.56
C SER A 17 -15.05 16.53 -10.22
N ALA A 18 -15.53 15.29 -10.27
CA ALA A 18 -15.44 14.39 -9.16
C ALA A 18 -14.00 14.56 -8.70
N CYS A 19 -13.84 15.12 -7.51
CA CYS A 19 -12.70 14.78 -6.70
C CYS A 19 -12.80 13.27 -6.60
N SER A 20 -12.22 12.59 -7.59
CA SER A 20 -11.73 11.23 -7.50
C SER A 20 -10.93 11.30 -6.23
N SER A 21 -11.59 10.95 -5.13
CA SER A 21 -11.00 10.86 -3.82
C SER A 21 -9.66 10.22 -4.06
N GLN A 22 -8.64 11.01 -3.77
CA GLN A 22 -7.24 10.67 -3.78
C GLN A 22 -7.11 9.29 -3.13
N SER A 23 -7.29 8.22 -3.89
CA SER A 23 -6.65 6.97 -3.59
C SER A 23 -5.21 7.31 -3.90
N GLN A 24 -4.55 7.91 -2.91
CA GLN A 24 -3.11 7.91 -2.79
C GLN A 24 -2.75 6.50 -3.20
N LYS A 25 -2.19 6.36 -4.40
CA LYS A 25 -1.46 5.16 -4.74
C LYS A 25 -0.50 5.05 -3.57
N ASP A 26 -0.74 4.05 -2.71
CA ASP A 26 0.24 3.55 -1.75
C ASP A 26 1.48 3.27 -2.62
N GLU A 27 2.35 4.27 -2.79
CA GLU A 27 3.54 4.13 -3.60
C GLU A 27 4.41 3.11 -2.86
N SER A 28 4.49 1.91 -3.44
CA SER A 28 5.31 0.76 -3.05
C SER A 28 4.85 -0.15 -1.90
N ALA A 29 3.55 -0.23 -1.59
CA ALA A 29 3.07 -1.31 -0.70
C ALA A 29 3.03 -2.68 -1.40
N TYR A 30 3.55 -3.73 -0.76
CA TYR A 30 3.47 -5.10 -1.25
C TYR A 30 3.10 -6.09 -0.14
N LYS A 31 2.58 -7.25 -0.52
CA LYS A 31 2.35 -8.37 0.41
C LYS A 31 3.43 -9.42 0.28
N GLY A 32 3.84 -9.97 1.41
CA GLY A 32 4.86 -11.00 1.43
C GLY A 32 4.73 -11.94 2.62
N GLN A 33 5.40 -13.07 2.51
CA GLN A 33 5.49 -14.06 3.57
C GLN A 33 6.79 -13.88 4.35
N VAL A 34 6.72 -13.84 5.67
CA VAL A 34 7.90 -13.91 6.53
C VAL A 34 8.46 -15.33 6.46
N ILE A 35 9.67 -15.50 5.93
CA ILE A 35 10.32 -16.82 5.80
C ILE A 35 11.41 -17.03 6.86
N PHE A 36 11.83 -15.97 7.55
CA PHE A 36 12.76 -16.05 8.67
C PHE A 36 12.59 -14.84 9.60
N THR A 37 12.78 -15.06 10.90
CA THR A 37 12.67 -14.07 11.97
C THR A 37 13.87 -14.24 12.92
N GLU A 38 14.59 -13.16 13.18
CA GLU A 38 15.76 -13.12 14.05
C GLU A 38 15.65 -11.95 15.04
N PHE A 39 15.81 -12.21 16.33
CA PHE A 39 15.81 -11.15 17.36
C PHE A 39 17.11 -10.35 17.33
N GLN A 40 17.00 -9.02 17.36
CA GLN A 40 18.13 -8.09 17.42
C GLN A 40 17.89 -7.03 18.50
N GLY A 41 18.16 -7.38 19.75
CA GLY A 41 17.87 -6.51 20.90
C GLY A 41 16.36 -6.29 21.04
N ASP A 42 15.92 -5.03 20.98
CA ASP A 42 14.51 -4.64 21.03
C ASP A 42 13.80 -4.73 19.66
N ASP A 43 14.56 -5.01 18.60
CA ASP A 43 14.09 -5.11 17.23
C ASP A 43 14.04 -6.57 16.78
N VAL A 44 13.35 -6.78 15.65
CA VAL A 44 13.28 -8.03 14.95
C VAL A 44 13.71 -7.83 13.50
N LYS A 45 14.60 -8.70 13.03
CA LYS A 45 15.01 -8.77 11.63
C LYS A 45 14.19 -9.84 10.93
N LEU A 46 13.47 -9.42 9.91
CA LEU A 46 12.56 -10.23 9.12
C LEU A 46 13.16 -10.45 7.74
N THR A 47 13.14 -11.69 7.25
CA THR A 47 13.33 -11.98 5.83
C THR A 47 11.95 -12.19 5.22
N VAL A 48 11.52 -11.28 4.36
CA VAL A 48 10.20 -11.28 3.72
C VAL A 48 10.36 -11.69 2.26
N ARG A 49 9.59 -12.70 1.83
CA ARG A 49 9.47 -13.07 0.42
C ARG A 49 8.29 -12.35 -0.22
N LYS A 50 8.54 -11.60 -1.29
CA LYS A 50 7.52 -10.88 -2.09
C LYS A 50 6.75 -11.84 -2.98
N ASN A 51 5.81 -12.59 -2.40
CA ASN A 51 5.04 -13.62 -3.10
C ASN A 51 3.52 -13.44 -2.99
N ASP A 52 3.05 -12.24 -2.63
CA ASP A 52 1.64 -11.92 -2.35
C ASP A 52 0.99 -12.90 -1.35
N CYS A 53 1.80 -13.41 -0.42
CA CYS A 53 1.41 -14.45 0.54
C CYS A 53 0.82 -15.71 -0.11
N SER A 54 1.22 -16.01 -1.34
CA SER A 54 0.88 -17.28 -2.00
C SER A 54 1.69 -18.43 -1.40
N TYR A 55 1.20 -19.65 -1.57
CA TYR A 55 1.91 -20.87 -1.17
C TYR A 55 3.14 -21.17 -2.06
N LYS A 56 3.41 -20.34 -3.07
CA LYS A 56 4.54 -20.53 -3.98
C LYS A 56 5.83 -20.10 -3.30
N GLN A 57 6.89 -20.87 -3.54
CA GLN A 57 8.23 -20.56 -3.01
C GLN A 57 9.02 -19.56 -3.87
N GLU A 58 8.40 -18.99 -4.90
CA GLU A 58 8.96 -17.99 -5.80
C GLU A 58 8.78 -16.57 -5.23
N GLY A 59 9.68 -15.65 -5.60
CA GLY A 59 9.61 -14.23 -5.23
C GLY A 59 10.92 -13.70 -4.67
N GLU A 60 11.16 -12.41 -4.90
CA GLU A 60 12.32 -11.69 -4.33
C GLU A 60 12.26 -11.72 -2.81
N THR A 61 13.42 -11.89 -2.16
CA THR A 61 13.54 -11.80 -0.70
C THR A 61 14.13 -10.47 -0.29
N GLU A 62 13.56 -9.88 0.75
CA GLU A 62 14.01 -8.62 1.31
C GLU A 62 14.21 -8.76 2.82
N VAL A 63 15.26 -8.13 3.36
CA VAL A 63 15.54 -8.10 4.79
C VAL A 63 15.08 -6.76 5.37
N ILE A 64 14.27 -6.82 6.42
CA ILE A 64 13.69 -5.64 7.07
C ILE A 64 13.97 -5.73 8.56
N VAL A 65 14.54 -4.69 9.15
CA VAL A 65 14.61 -4.55 10.61
C VAL A 65 13.41 -3.72 11.06
N HIS A 66 12.65 -4.25 12.00
CA HIS A 66 11.42 -3.63 12.50
C HIS A 66 11.37 -3.73 14.03
N LYS A 67 10.58 -2.86 14.67
CA LYS A 67 10.32 -2.99 16.11
C LYS A 67 9.67 -4.33 16.39
N TYR A 68 10.00 -4.95 17.52
CA TYR A 68 9.41 -6.24 17.87
C TYR A 68 7.88 -6.16 17.91
N ASP A 69 7.24 -7.05 17.16
CA ASP A 69 5.82 -7.33 17.21
C ASP A 69 5.62 -8.85 17.22
N SER A 70 4.92 -9.33 18.23
CA SER A 70 4.62 -10.75 18.44
C SER A 70 3.86 -11.42 17.30
N THR A 71 3.24 -10.65 16.40
CA THR A 71 2.53 -11.19 15.23
C THR A 71 3.42 -11.38 13.99
N LEU A 72 4.65 -10.84 14.00
CA LEU A 72 5.60 -10.89 12.88
C LEU A 72 6.50 -12.14 12.95
N VAL A 73 5.87 -13.31 12.98
CA VAL A 73 6.54 -14.62 13.07
C VAL A 73 6.74 -15.25 11.70
N THR A 74 7.67 -16.21 11.60
CA THR A 74 7.84 -17.05 10.41
C THR A 74 6.49 -17.67 9.99
N GLY A 75 6.18 -17.55 8.70
CA GLY A 75 4.91 -17.98 8.10
C GLY A 75 3.83 -16.91 8.05
N ALA A 76 3.98 -15.80 8.80
CA ALA A 76 3.02 -14.70 8.76
C ALA A 76 2.95 -14.06 7.36
N CYS A 77 1.73 -13.73 6.95
CA CYS A 77 1.51 -12.85 5.81
C CYS A 77 1.55 -11.39 6.28
N VAL A 78 2.33 -10.56 5.62
CA VAL A 78 2.52 -9.15 5.99
C VAL A 78 2.28 -8.22 4.82
N LYS A 79 1.75 -7.03 5.09
CA LYS A 79 1.81 -5.86 4.19
C LYS A 79 3.03 -5.05 4.59
N VAL A 80 3.91 -4.81 3.63
CA VAL A 80 5.07 -3.93 3.76
C VAL A 80 4.78 -2.67 2.96
N SER A 81 4.92 -1.50 3.57
CA SER A 81 4.81 -0.21 2.88
C SER A 81 6.00 0.69 3.22
N ASP A 82 6.43 1.51 2.26
CA ASP A 82 7.41 2.56 2.49
C ASP A 82 6.67 3.88 2.74
N ASN A 83 7.12 4.64 3.73
CA ASN A 83 6.58 5.97 4.02
C ASN A 83 7.25 7.09 3.19
N GLY A 84 8.09 6.75 2.20
CA GLY A 84 8.84 7.68 1.37
C GLY A 84 10.11 8.22 2.03
N GLN A 85 10.43 7.77 3.25
CA GLN A 85 11.65 8.15 3.99
C GLN A 85 12.65 6.99 4.11
N GLY A 86 12.42 5.90 3.36
CA GLY A 86 13.23 4.68 3.44
C GLY A 86 12.95 3.84 4.68
N VAL A 87 11.90 4.17 5.44
CA VAL A 87 11.44 3.40 6.59
C VAL A 87 10.27 2.53 6.18
N LYS A 88 10.42 1.22 6.36
CA LYS A 88 9.41 0.22 6.02
C LYS A 88 8.50 -0.04 7.21
N ASN A 89 7.20 0.21 7.01
CA ASN A 89 6.16 -0.23 7.90
C ASN A 89 5.80 -1.68 7.58
N VAL A 90 5.74 -2.53 8.60
CA VAL A 90 5.37 -3.95 8.45
C VAL A 90 4.20 -4.22 9.36
N SER A 91 3.14 -4.81 8.82
CA SER A 91 1.95 -5.18 9.60
C SER A 91 1.44 -6.54 9.13
N THR A 92 0.90 -7.33 10.07
CA THR A 92 0.24 -8.60 9.72
C THR A 92 -0.97 -8.32 8.84
N TRP A 93 -1.00 -8.95 7.67
CA TRP A 93 -2.14 -8.87 6.76
C TRP A 93 -3.06 -10.07 6.99
N SER A 94 -4.34 -9.80 7.22
CA SER A 94 -5.39 -10.81 7.30
C SER A 94 -6.45 -10.53 6.23
N PRO A 95 -6.81 -11.52 5.39
CA PRO A 95 -7.90 -11.34 4.42
C PRO A 95 -9.24 -10.99 5.07
N ARG A 96 -9.41 -11.34 6.36
CA ARG A 96 -10.64 -11.08 7.12
C ARG A 96 -10.70 -9.68 7.73
N ASN A 97 -9.59 -8.93 7.68
CA ASN A 97 -9.52 -7.56 8.17
C ASN A 97 -8.55 -6.75 7.29
N PRO A 98 -9.00 -6.29 6.10
CA PRO A 98 -8.21 -5.39 5.28
C PRO A 98 -8.05 -4.06 6.01
N ILE A 99 -6.82 -3.75 6.43
CA ILE A 99 -6.42 -2.46 7.03
C ILE A 99 -6.22 -1.44 5.91
#